data_AF-A0A6G3MID6-F1
#
_entry.id   AF-A0A6G3MID6-F1
#
_cell.length_a   1.000
_cell.length_b   1.000
_cell.length_c   1.000
_cell.angle_alpha   90.00
_cell.angle_beta   90.00
_cell.angle_gamma   90.00
#
_symmetry.space_group_name_H-M   'P 1'
#
loop_
_entity.id
_entity.type
_entity.pdbx_description
1 polymer ?
#
loop_
_entity_poly.entity_id
_entity_poly.type
_entity_poly.pdbx_seq_one_letter_code
_entity_poly.pdbx_strand_id
1 'polypeptide(L)'
;MEVSRRRLHAFEEFIMHDAQEFLLAILNNVSSEIKEHVHEIIKNNITSTSENMATYKRTIPEFFIETLFQGKLLSEVVCNECQNKTCTVDTFVDLSLPIKLTKKKTSKF
;
A
#
# COMPACT_ATOMS: atom_id res chain seq x y z
N MET A 1 5.56 0.38 -22.64
CA MET A 1 6.32 1.15 -21.63
C MET A 1 5.89 2.63 -21.55
N GLU A 2 4.75 3.04 -22.11
CA GLU A 2 4.29 4.45 -22.06
C GLU A 2 3.26 4.75 -20.96
N VAL A 3 2.48 3.75 -20.51
CA VAL A 3 1.44 3.93 -19.49
C VAL A 3 2.04 4.29 -18.12
N SER A 4 3.24 3.79 -17.83
CA SER A 4 3.98 4.07 -16.60
C SER A 4 4.52 5.51 -16.48
N ARG A 5 4.59 6.30 -17.57
CA ARG A 5 5.29 7.61 -17.56
C ARG A 5 4.55 8.72 -16.81
N ARG A 6 3.22 8.82 -16.92
CA ARG A 6 2.48 9.99 -16.38
C ARG A 6 2.33 10.04 -14.86
N ARG A 7 2.52 8.93 -14.15
CA ARG A 7 2.33 8.84 -12.68
C ARG A 7 3.57 8.33 -11.93
N LEU A 8 4.66 7.98 -12.64
CA LEU A 8 5.92 7.51 -12.05
C LEU A 8 7.09 8.41 -12.47
N HIS A 9 6.91 9.73 -12.39
CA HIS A 9 7.93 10.71 -12.79
C HIS A 9 9.29 10.50 -12.10
N ALA A 10 9.29 10.00 -10.86
CA ALA A 10 10.52 9.68 -10.13
C ALA A 10 11.38 8.56 -10.79
N PHE A 11 10.79 7.76 -11.69
CA PHE A 11 11.45 6.62 -12.35
C PHE A 11 11.72 6.87 -13.84
N GLU A 12 11.63 8.12 -14.32
CA GLU A 12 11.84 8.48 -15.74
C GLU A 12 13.31 8.57 -16.14
N GLU A 13 14.20 8.75 -15.17
CA GLU A 13 15.63 8.84 -15.41
C GLU A 13 16.24 7.47 -15.69
N PHE A 14 17.21 7.42 -16.62
CA PHE A 14 17.99 6.23 -16.97
C PHE A 14 19.05 5.90 -15.91
N ILE A 15 18.64 5.87 -14.64
CA ILE A 15 19.48 5.52 -13.50
C ILE A 15 19.03 4.19 -12.89
N MET A 16 19.85 3.62 -12.02
CA MET A 16 19.46 2.47 -11.22
C MET A 16 18.50 2.91 -10.11
N HIS A 17 17.37 2.23 -10.00
CA HIS A 17 16.34 2.51 -9.01
C HIS A 17 16.23 1.35 -8.00
N ASP A 18 15.68 1.66 -6.82
CA ASP A 18 15.32 0.63 -5.85
C ASP A 18 14.08 -0.15 -6.35
N ALA A 19 14.22 -1.48 -6.44
CA ALA A 19 13.15 -2.35 -6.90
C ALA A 19 11.93 -2.37 -5.96
N GLN A 20 12.16 -2.21 -4.66
CA GLN A 20 11.10 -2.15 -3.66
C GLN A 20 10.29 -0.87 -3.81
N GLU A 21 10.97 0.27 -3.98
CA GLU A 21 10.30 1.56 -4.19
C GLU A 21 9.48 1.55 -5.48
N PHE A 22 10.04 0.99 -6.55
CA PHE A 22 9.33 0.83 -7.82
C PHE A 22 8.08 -0.06 -7.71
N LEU A 23 8.17 -1.19 -6.98
CA LEU A 23 7.04 -2.07 -6.73
C LEU A 23 5.91 -1.34 -6.01
N LEU A 24 6.22 -0.63 -4.92
CA LEU A 24 5.23 0.12 -4.14
C LEU A 24 4.55 1.20 -4.99
N ALA A 25 5.34 1.91 -5.80
CA ALA A 25 4.82 2.94 -6.69
C ALA A 25 3.84 2.37 -7.74
N ILE A 26 4.13 1.19 -8.30
CA ILE A 26 3.22 0.50 -9.23
C ILE A 26 1.93 0.06 -8.52
N LEU A 27 2.03 -0.63 -7.37
CA LEU A 27 0.86 -1.16 -6.68
C LEU A 27 -0.09 -0.04 -6.25
N ASN A 28 0.45 1.08 -5.76
CA ASN A 28 -0.33 2.26 -5.39
C ASN A 28 -1.01 2.89 -6.61
N ASN A 29 -0.30 3.01 -7.73
CA ASN A 29 -0.87 3.58 -8.96
C ASN A 29 -2.00 2.70 -9.53
N VAL A 30 -1.80 1.38 -9.59
CA VAL A 30 -2.83 0.43 -10.03
C VAL A 30 -4.05 0.46 -9.10
N SER A 31 -3.83 0.47 -7.78
CA SER A 31 -4.93 0.58 -6.80
C SER A 31 -5.71 1.89 -7.00
N SER A 32 -5.02 3.03 -7.15
CA SER A 32 -5.66 4.33 -7.37
C SER A 32 -6.44 4.37 -8.68
N GLU A 33 -5.87 3.88 -9.78
CA GLU A 33 -6.51 3.87 -11.09
C GLU A 33 -7.78 3.01 -11.10
N ILE A 34 -7.74 1.82 -10.50
CA ILE A 34 -8.92 0.96 -10.37
C ILE A 34 -9.97 1.65 -9.49
N LYS A 35 -9.57 2.23 -8.36
CA LYS A 35 -10.48 2.98 -7.46
C LYS A 35 -11.17 4.13 -8.18
N GLU A 36 -10.40 4.97 -8.87
CA GLU A 36 -10.91 6.10 -9.65
C GLU A 36 -11.92 5.63 -10.70
N HIS A 37 -11.56 4.63 -11.51
CA HIS A 37 -12.42 4.13 -12.58
C HIS A 37 -13.72 3.52 -12.05
N VAL A 38 -13.63 2.72 -10.97
CA VAL A 38 -14.80 2.16 -10.30
C VAL A 38 -15.68 3.28 -9.75
N HIS A 39 -15.10 4.28 -9.05
CA HIS A 39 -15.85 5.44 -8.58
C HIS A 39 -16.57 6.21 -9.70
N GLU A 40 -15.96 6.36 -10.87
CA GLU A 40 -16.58 7.01 -12.03
C GLU A 40 -17.77 6.21 -12.58
N ILE A 41 -17.60 4.89 -12.80
CA ILE A 41 -18.68 4.00 -13.25
C ILE A 41 -19.87 4.12 -12.29
N ILE A 42 -19.57 4.08 -11.00
CA ILE A 42 -20.57 4.12 -9.93
C ILE A 42 -21.32 5.45 -9.93
N LYS A 43 -20.58 6.56 -9.97
CA LYS A 43 -21.15 7.91 -10.00
C LYS A 43 -22.10 8.08 -11.19
N ASN A 44 -21.70 7.58 -12.37
CA ASN A 44 -22.50 7.66 -13.59
C ASN A 44 -23.76 6.77 -13.55
N ASN A 45 -23.76 5.69 -12.75
CA ASN A 45 -24.92 4.80 -12.61
C ASN A 45 -25.89 5.20 -11.47
N ILE A 46 -25.45 5.99 -10.48
CA ILE A 46 -26.24 6.33 -9.27
C ILE A 46 -26.98 7.67 -9.36
N THR A 47 -26.87 8.43 -10.47
CA THR A 47 -27.60 9.69 -10.70
C THR A 47 -29.14 9.58 -10.74
N SER A 48 -29.75 8.46 -10.34
CA SER A 48 -31.19 8.20 -10.43
C SER A 48 -31.90 7.74 -9.13
N THR A 49 -31.28 7.62 -7.95
CA THR A 49 -32.05 7.36 -6.70
C THR A 49 -31.26 7.68 -5.41
N SER A 50 -31.80 8.59 -4.60
CA SER A 50 -31.15 9.17 -3.39
C SER A 50 -31.02 8.25 -2.18
N GLU A 51 -31.70 7.10 -2.16
CA GLU A 51 -31.73 6.20 -0.99
C GLU A 51 -30.60 5.15 -0.97
N ASN A 52 -29.90 4.95 -2.08
CA ASN A 52 -28.91 3.88 -2.24
C ASN A 52 -27.48 4.25 -1.77
N MET A 53 -27.19 5.53 -1.52
CA MET A 53 -25.82 6.03 -1.28
C MET A 53 -25.14 5.45 -0.01
N ALA A 54 -25.90 5.20 1.06
CA ALA A 54 -25.37 4.79 2.37
C ALA A 54 -25.06 3.29 2.47
N THR A 55 -25.83 2.45 1.78
CA THR A 55 -25.55 1.01 1.63
C THR A 55 -24.38 0.79 0.68
N TYR A 56 -24.23 1.67 -0.31
CA TYR A 56 -23.27 1.56 -1.39
C TYR A 56 -21.80 1.81 -0.98
N LYS A 57 -21.55 2.71 -0.02
CA LYS A 57 -20.20 2.86 0.58
C LYS A 57 -19.66 1.57 1.21
N ARG A 58 -20.54 0.64 1.59
CA ARG A 58 -20.16 -0.66 2.17
C ARG A 58 -19.88 -1.73 1.12
N THR A 59 -20.26 -1.48 -0.14
CA THR A 59 -20.13 -2.40 -1.28
C THR A 59 -19.13 -1.89 -2.31
N ILE A 60 -18.22 -1.00 -1.90
CA ILE A 60 -17.05 -0.70 -2.72
C ILE A 60 -16.31 -2.03 -2.87
N PRO A 61 -16.06 -2.51 -4.10
CA PRO A 61 -15.39 -3.78 -4.33
C PRO A 61 -14.10 -3.81 -3.52
N GLU A 62 -13.84 -4.93 -2.83
CA GLU A 62 -12.52 -5.16 -2.27
C GLU A 62 -11.56 -5.18 -3.46
N PHE A 63 -10.73 -4.15 -3.52
CA PHE A 63 -9.89 -3.91 -4.68
C PHE A 63 -8.77 -4.94 -4.70
N PHE A 64 -8.38 -5.36 -5.91
CA PHE A 64 -7.44 -6.45 -6.15
C PHE A 64 -6.15 -6.37 -5.31
N ILE A 65 -5.63 -5.16 -5.09
CA ILE A 65 -4.40 -4.95 -4.32
C ILE A 65 -4.64 -5.21 -2.82
N GLU A 66 -5.73 -4.67 -2.29
CA GLU A 66 -6.16 -4.81 -0.91
C GLU A 66 -6.48 -6.25 -0.56
N THR A 67 -7.14 -6.99 -1.46
CA THR A 67 -7.48 -8.40 -1.22
C THR A 67 -6.25 -9.30 -1.22
N LEU A 68 -5.28 -9.06 -2.12
CA LEU A 68 -4.18 -10.00 -2.34
C LEU A 68 -2.91 -9.67 -1.54
N PHE A 69 -2.62 -8.38 -1.34
CA PHE A 69 -1.34 -7.95 -0.79
C PHE A 69 -1.48 -7.28 0.58
N GLN A 70 -2.67 -6.81 0.97
CA GLN A 70 -2.81 -6.06 2.21
C GLN A 70 -2.86 -6.97 3.44
N GLY A 71 -1.86 -6.83 4.31
CA GLY A 71 -1.84 -7.37 5.66
C GLY A 71 -2.20 -6.33 6.73
N LYS A 72 -2.23 -6.78 7.99
CA LYS A 72 -2.40 -5.93 9.18
C LYS A 72 -1.27 -6.17 10.18
N LEU A 73 -0.70 -5.10 10.71
CA LEU A 73 0.34 -5.09 11.72
C LEU A 73 -0.17 -4.41 12.99
N LEU A 74 0.01 -5.05 14.14
CA LEU A 74 -0.25 -4.41 15.44
C LEU A 74 1.05 -3.72 15.90
N SER A 75 1.06 -2.40 15.87
CA SER A 75 2.15 -1.57 16.34
C SER A 75 1.88 -1.14 17.78
N GLU A 76 2.82 -1.42 18.67
CA GLU A 76 2.75 -1.07 20.08
C GLU A 76 3.87 -0.09 20.41
N VAL A 77 3.49 1.11 20.86
CA VAL A 77 4.41 2.16 21.29
C VAL A 77 4.23 2.38 22.78
N VAL A 78 5.32 2.24 23.53
CA VAL A 78 5.36 2.47 24.98
C VAL A 78 6.23 3.68 25.27
N CYS A 79 5.68 4.67 25.98
CA CYS A 79 6.46 5.80 26.47
C CYS A 79 7.33 5.35 27.65
N ASN A 80 8.65 5.54 27.56
CA ASN A 80 9.57 5.08 28.60
C ASN A 80 9.49 5.90 29.91
N GLU A 81 8.93 7.12 29.88
CA GLU A 81 8.81 7.98 31.07
C GLU A 81 7.54 7.71 31.86
N CYS A 82 6.38 7.76 31.21
CA CYS A 82 5.08 7.59 31.87
C CYS A 82 4.48 6.17 31.75
N GLN A 83 5.18 5.26 31.04
CA GLN A 83 4.75 3.87 30.79
C GLN A 83 3.39 3.75 30.07
N ASN A 84 2.91 4.84 29.45
CA ASN A 84 1.70 4.80 28.65
C ASN A 84 1.92 3.94 27.41
N LYS A 85 1.01 2.99 27.18
CA LYS A 85 1.01 2.06 26.05
C LYS A 85 -0.05 2.48 25.05
N THR A 86 0.36 2.66 23.81
CA THR A 86 -0.54 2.96 22.68
C THR A 86 -0.40 1.87 21.64
N CYS A 87 -1.54 1.31 21.23
CA CYS A 87 -1.59 0.28 20.19
C CYS A 87 -2.30 0.83 18.96
N THR A 88 -1.72 0.66 17.78
CA THR A 88 -2.32 0.98 16.49
C THR A 88 -2.32 -0.26 15.60
N VAL A 89 -3.37 -0.43 14.81
CA VAL A 89 -3.43 -1.48 13.78
C VAL A 89 -3.19 -0.80 12.44
N ASP A 90 -2.03 -1.06 11.86
CA ASP A 90 -1.59 -0.48 10.59
C ASP A 90 -1.80 -1.50 9.47
N THR A 91 -2.13 -1.05 8.27
CA THR A 91 -2.16 -1.90 7.07
C THR A 91 -0.82 -1.82 6.34
N PHE A 92 -0.40 -2.92 5.69
CA PHE A 92 0.82 -2.96 4.90
C PHE A 92 0.60 -3.77 3.62
N VAL A 93 1.36 -3.50 2.57
CA VAL A 93 1.34 -4.28 1.30
C VAL A 93 2.58 -5.16 1.12
N ASP A 94 3.67 -4.84 1.83
CA ASP A 94 4.91 -5.58 1.88
C ASP A 94 5.51 -5.55 3.30
N LEU A 95 6.50 -6.41 3.56
CA LEU A 95 7.23 -6.44 4.82
C LEU A 95 8.72 -6.21 4.56
N SER A 96 9.22 -5.06 5.02
CA SER A 96 10.65 -4.74 5.02
C SER A 96 11.33 -5.41 6.21
N LEU A 97 11.97 -6.55 5.99
CA LEU A 97 12.57 -7.34 7.07
C LEU A 97 14.06 -6.98 7.29
N PRO A 98 14.50 -6.79 8.55
CA PRO A 98 15.91 -6.55 8.83
C PRO A 98 16.74 -7.83 8.65
N ILE A 99 17.92 -7.70 8.05
CA ILE A 99 18.86 -8.82 7.91
C ILE A 99 19.60 -9.01 9.24
N LYS A 100 19.48 -10.20 9.84
CA LYS A 100 20.27 -10.58 11.02
C LYS A 100 21.71 -10.91 10.60
N LEU A 101 22.66 -10.00 10.84
CA LEU A 101 24.07 -10.26 10.58
C LEU A 101 24.63 -11.24 11.62
N THR A 102 24.71 -12.53 11.27
CA THR A 102 25.52 -13.48 12.03
C THR A 102 26.99 -13.28 11.64
N LYS A 103 27.82 -12.85 12.59
CA LYS A 103 29.28 -12.77 12.37
C LYS A 103 29.79 -14.18 12.09
N LYS A 104 30.01 -14.52 10.80
CA LYS A 104 30.79 -15.72 10.46
C LYS A 104 32.17 -15.53 11.06
N LYS A 105 32.59 -16.41 11.97
CA LYS A 105 33.98 -16.51 12.39
C LYS A 105 34.78 -16.80 11.13
N THR A 106 35.49 -15.80 10.61
CA THR A 106 36.51 -16.02 9.59
C THR A 106 37.60 -16.88 10.22
N SER A 107 37.61 -18.17 9.88
CA SER A 107 38.76 -19.02 10.13
C SER A 107 39.92 -18.42 9.35
N LYS A 108 40.89 -17.82 10.06
CA LYS A 108 42.16 -17.46 9.45
C LYS A 108 42.82 -18.77 9.01
N PHE A 109 43.02 -18.93 7.70
CA PHE A 109 43.96 -19.88 7.14
C PHE A 109 45.39 -19.37 7.37
#